data_AF-A0A933KVB2-F1
#
_entry.id   AF-A0A933KVB2-F1
#
_cell.length_a   1.000
_cell.length_b   1.000
_cell.length_c   1.000
_cell.angle_alpha   90.00
_cell.angle_beta   90.00
_cell.angle_gamma   90.00
#
_symmetry.space_group_name_H-M   'P 1'
#
loop_
_entity.id
_entity.type
_entity.pdbx_description
1 polymer ?
#
loop_
_entity_poly.entity_id
_entity_poly.type
_entity_poly.pdbx_seq_one_letter_code
_entity_poly.pdbx_strand_id
1 'polypeptide(L)'
;MSIDGLLDRVAAGEALSASEVLELSAGHDLLALGTLADAARRRLHGSRVTYLRVAVCPFDDVRAGVVPAAAREIRLAGAPDSLGVALTAVERAKAVAGGRVVSGLSWADVARLAADAGVPPARALADLRAAGLEALAEIPIDAVADLAAVLGTLTAAGFGPLRLTVAAAPLAPRTALLLQVAELQRQSGAIRAIDPLPTSLDAFRPTTGYDDVKAVAVARLAAPNVASVQVDWLRHGPKLAQVALIFGADDVDGVPAADEAPEGRRRAPLEEVRRNIDAAGLTAVERDGRFQVVS
;
A
#
# COMPACT_ATOMS: atom_id res chain seq x y z
N MET A 1 2.18 -30.16 10.68
CA MET A 1 1.11 -29.29 11.21
C MET A 1 -0.14 -29.54 10.39
N SER A 2 -1.31 -29.76 10.98
CA SER A 2 -2.54 -29.92 10.17
C SER A 2 -3.04 -28.55 9.72
N ILE A 3 -3.35 -28.39 8.43
CA ILE A 3 -3.94 -27.16 7.88
C ILE A 3 -5.27 -26.83 8.59
N ASP A 4 -6.10 -27.85 8.85
CA ASP A 4 -7.39 -27.65 9.51
C ASP A 4 -7.24 -27.04 10.91
N GLY A 5 -6.25 -27.52 11.67
CA GLY A 5 -5.97 -26.99 13.01
C GLY A 5 -5.41 -25.56 12.98
N LEU A 6 -4.67 -25.19 11.93
CA LEU A 6 -4.24 -23.79 11.73
C LEU A 6 -5.41 -22.90 11.34
N LEU A 7 -6.32 -23.42 10.51
CA LEU A 7 -7.49 -22.68 10.05
C LEU A 7 -8.40 -22.30 11.21
N ASP A 8 -8.69 -23.26 12.11
CA ASP A 8 -9.50 -23.01 13.30
C ASP A 8 -8.89 -21.91 14.18
N ARG A 9 -7.57 -21.96 14.40
CA ARG A 9 -6.83 -20.96 15.19
C ARG A 9 -6.86 -19.57 14.54
N VAL A 10 -6.57 -19.50 13.24
CA VAL A 10 -6.57 -18.23 12.50
C VAL A 10 -7.97 -17.62 12.45
N ALA A 11 -9.01 -18.44 12.25
CA ALA A 11 -10.40 -18.00 12.29
C ALA A 11 -10.82 -17.50 13.69
N ALA A 12 -10.31 -18.13 14.75
CA ALA A 12 -10.47 -17.67 16.13
C ALA A 12 -9.65 -16.40 16.46
N GLY A 13 -8.76 -15.97 15.55
CA GLY A 13 -7.96 -14.75 15.68
C GLY A 13 -6.63 -14.95 16.40
N GLU A 14 -6.20 -16.19 16.59
CA GLU A 14 -4.84 -16.48 17.06
C GLU A 14 -3.80 -16.09 16.00
N ALA A 15 -2.76 -15.38 16.42
CA ALA A 15 -1.62 -15.12 15.56
C ALA A 15 -0.77 -16.37 15.43
N LEU A 16 -0.36 -16.69 14.21
CA LEU A 16 0.65 -17.71 13.98
C LEU A 16 2.01 -17.24 14.51
N SER A 17 2.78 -18.18 15.05
CA SER A 17 4.16 -17.93 15.45
C SER A 17 5.05 -17.67 14.24
N ALA A 18 6.18 -16.99 14.47
CA ALA A 18 7.16 -16.72 13.41
C ALA A 18 7.64 -18.00 12.70
N SER A 19 7.84 -19.09 13.43
CA SER A 19 8.23 -20.39 12.86
C SER A 19 7.14 -20.98 11.96
N GLU A 20 5.87 -20.89 12.36
CA GLU A 20 4.74 -21.39 11.56
C GLU A 20 4.61 -20.59 10.26
N VAL A 21 4.73 -19.26 10.33
CA VAL A 21 4.71 -18.39 9.15
C VAL A 21 5.89 -18.69 8.21
N LEU A 22 7.09 -18.91 8.75
CA LEU A 22 8.27 -19.28 7.95
C LEU A 22 8.07 -20.63 7.25
N GLU A 23 7.57 -21.64 7.95
CA GLU A 23 7.27 -22.97 7.38
C GLU A 23 6.23 -22.87 6.25
N LEU A 24 5.13 -22.17 6.48
CA LEU A 24 4.10 -21.91 5.47
C LEU A 24 4.65 -21.16 4.26
N SER A 25 5.50 -20.15 4.49
CA SER A 25 6.12 -19.36 3.41
C SER A 25 7.15 -20.17 2.59
N ALA A 26 7.77 -21.19 3.18
CA ALA A 26 8.66 -22.10 2.47
C ALA A 26 7.90 -23.21 1.70
N GLY A 27 6.66 -23.49 2.11
CA GLY A 27 5.79 -24.49 1.48
C GLY A 27 5.32 -24.11 0.06
N HIS A 28 4.81 -25.10 -0.67
CA HIS A 28 4.30 -24.93 -2.03
C HIS A 28 2.76 -25.00 -2.13
N ASP A 29 2.08 -25.33 -1.04
CA ASP A 29 0.62 -25.41 -0.97
C ASP A 29 0.00 -24.02 -0.89
N LEU A 30 -0.11 -23.40 -2.06
CA LEU A 30 -0.65 -22.07 -2.21
C LEU A 30 -2.13 -22.00 -1.80
N LEU A 31 -2.91 -23.07 -2.04
CA LEU A 31 -4.34 -23.08 -1.72
C LEU A 31 -4.57 -23.08 -0.20
N ALA A 32 -3.81 -23.89 0.54
CA ALA A 32 -3.88 -23.89 1.99
C ALA A 32 -3.45 -22.53 2.56
N LEU A 33 -2.36 -21.96 2.05
CA LEU A 33 -1.90 -20.63 2.46
C LEU A 33 -2.94 -19.54 2.18
N GLY A 34 -3.55 -19.55 1.00
CA GLY A 34 -4.62 -18.62 0.62
C GLY A 34 -5.86 -18.77 1.51
N THR A 35 -6.24 -20.01 1.84
CA THR A 35 -7.38 -20.30 2.73
C THR A 35 -7.17 -19.72 4.12
N LEU A 36 -5.97 -19.90 4.70
CA LEU A 36 -5.61 -19.31 6.00
C LEU A 36 -5.64 -17.78 5.94
N ALA A 37 -5.04 -17.19 4.90
CA ALA A 37 -4.99 -15.74 4.76
C ALA A 37 -6.38 -15.12 4.53
N ASP A 38 -7.25 -15.74 3.72
CA ASP A 38 -8.63 -15.29 3.54
C ASP A 38 -9.44 -15.39 4.83
N ALA A 39 -9.27 -16.47 5.61
CA ALA A 39 -9.89 -16.58 6.92
C ALA A 39 -9.46 -15.44 7.87
N ALA A 40 -8.16 -15.15 7.94
CA ALA A 40 -7.62 -14.04 8.73
C ALA A 40 -8.21 -12.69 8.28
N ARG A 41 -8.29 -12.47 6.96
CA ARG A 41 -8.84 -11.26 6.34
C ARG A 41 -10.34 -11.12 6.62
N ARG A 42 -11.13 -12.19 6.48
CA ARG A 42 -12.59 -12.17 6.73
C ARG A 42 -12.92 -11.91 8.19
N ARG A 43 -12.10 -12.41 9.11
CA ARG A 43 -12.25 -12.09 10.54
C ARG A 43 -12.14 -10.58 10.81
N LEU A 44 -11.25 -9.88 10.09
CA LEU A 44 -11.03 -8.44 10.24
C LEU A 44 -12.03 -7.58 9.46
N HIS A 45 -12.43 -8.03 8.26
CA HIS A 45 -13.12 -7.18 7.29
C HIS A 45 -14.46 -7.72 6.78
N GLY A 46 -14.86 -8.95 7.18
CA GLY A 46 -16.00 -9.63 6.60
C GLY A 46 -15.85 -9.78 5.09
N SER A 47 -16.89 -9.44 4.32
CA SER A 47 -16.86 -9.37 2.86
C SER A 47 -16.34 -8.05 2.30
N ARG A 48 -16.11 -7.03 3.15
CA ARG A 48 -15.75 -5.69 2.68
C ARG A 48 -14.35 -5.70 2.04
N VAL A 49 -14.22 -5.02 0.91
CA VAL A 49 -12.96 -4.60 0.29
C VAL A 49 -13.01 -3.10 0.13
N THR A 50 -11.96 -2.39 0.53
CA THR A 50 -11.85 -0.97 0.20
C THR A 50 -11.13 -0.75 -1.12
N TYR A 51 -11.45 0.34 -1.81
CA TYR A 51 -10.67 0.80 -2.95
C TYR A 51 -10.45 2.31 -2.90
N LEU A 52 -9.28 2.77 -3.35
CA LEU A 52 -8.92 4.18 -3.40
C LEU A 52 -8.79 4.67 -4.84
N ARG A 53 -9.48 5.75 -5.15
CA ARG A 53 -9.36 6.46 -6.43
C ARG A 53 -8.33 7.58 -6.34
N VAL A 54 -7.31 7.52 -7.18
CA VAL A 54 -6.14 8.42 -7.12
C VAL A 54 -6.02 9.21 -8.41
N ALA A 55 -5.80 10.53 -8.28
CA ALA A 55 -5.28 11.37 -9.36
C ALA A 55 -3.75 11.37 -9.27
N VAL A 56 -3.09 10.72 -10.22
CA VAL A 56 -1.63 10.72 -10.29
C VAL A 56 -1.17 11.93 -11.09
N CYS A 57 -0.34 12.79 -10.48
CA CYS A 57 0.16 14.02 -11.10
C CYS A 57 1.70 14.03 -11.08
N PRO A 58 2.38 14.32 -12.20
CA PRO A 58 3.81 14.59 -12.20
C PRO A 58 4.17 15.80 -11.31
N PHE A 59 5.36 15.80 -10.71
CA PHE A 59 5.83 16.95 -9.90
C PHE A 59 5.91 18.27 -10.68
N ASP A 60 6.16 18.20 -11.99
CA ASP A 60 6.29 19.35 -12.89
C ASP A 60 4.97 19.80 -13.53
N ASP A 61 3.91 18.98 -13.51
CA ASP A 61 2.58 19.30 -14.05
C ASP A 61 1.44 19.06 -13.04
N VAL A 62 1.33 19.96 -12.06
CA VAL A 62 0.23 19.97 -11.07
C VAL A 62 -0.70 21.16 -11.31
N ARG A 63 -1.87 20.92 -11.90
CA ARG A 63 -2.86 21.97 -12.23
C ARG A 63 -4.31 21.51 -12.07
N ALA A 64 -5.21 22.46 -11.77
CA ALA A 64 -6.60 22.19 -11.43
C ALA A 64 -7.38 21.43 -12.52
N GLY A 65 -7.10 21.72 -13.80
CA GLY A 65 -7.75 21.05 -14.95
C GLY A 65 -7.35 19.58 -15.15
N VAL A 66 -6.38 19.07 -14.39
CA VAL A 66 -5.85 17.70 -14.52
C VAL A 66 -6.34 16.78 -13.41
N VAL A 67 -6.90 17.31 -12.30
CA VAL A 67 -7.34 16.50 -11.16
C VAL A 67 -8.83 16.17 -11.28
N PRO A 68 -9.22 14.90 -11.54
CA PRO A 68 -10.62 14.53 -11.63
C PRO A 68 -11.37 14.82 -10.31
N ALA A 69 -12.60 15.31 -10.40
CA ALA A 69 -13.43 15.58 -9.23
C ALA A 69 -13.69 14.32 -8.38
N ALA A 70 -13.68 13.16 -9.03
CA ALA A 70 -13.93 11.88 -8.40
C ALA A 70 -12.69 11.27 -7.72
N ALA A 71 -11.52 11.92 -7.81
CA ALA A 71 -10.33 11.51 -7.08
C ALA A 71 -10.53 11.72 -5.57
N ARG A 72 -10.05 10.77 -4.76
CA ARG A 72 -10.06 10.86 -3.28
C ARG A 72 -8.67 11.14 -2.70
N GLU A 73 -7.65 11.05 -3.54
CA GLU A 73 -6.26 11.40 -3.25
C GLU A 73 -5.61 12.01 -4.51
N ILE A 74 -4.73 12.98 -4.30
CA ILE A 74 -3.79 13.47 -5.32
C ILE A 74 -2.42 12.90 -4.96
N ARG A 75 -1.83 12.12 -5.85
CA ARG A 75 -0.53 11.48 -5.65
C ARG A 75 0.49 12.05 -6.62
N LEU A 76 1.50 12.71 -6.09
CA LEU A 76 2.63 13.20 -6.87
C LEU A 76 3.54 12.04 -7.26
N ALA A 77 3.84 11.92 -8.55
CA ALA A 77 4.64 10.85 -9.12
C ALA A 77 5.89 11.39 -9.83
N GLY A 78 6.94 10.57 -9.82
CA GLY A 78 8.28 10.93 -10.30
C GLY A 78 9.21 11.30 -9.13
N ALA A 79 10.45 11.63 -9.47
CA ALA A 79 11.48 12.04 -8.52
C ALA A 79 11.82 13.52 -8.77
N PRO A 80 11.54 14.44 -7.84
CA PRO A 80 11.89 15.84 -8.02
C PRO A 80 13.39 16.05 -7.90
N ASP A 81 13.93 16.98 -8.68
CA ASP A 81 15.38 17.27 -8.72
C ASP A 81 15.91 17.87 -7.41
N SER A 82 15.08 18.62 -6.69
CA SER A 82 15.46 19.28 -5.44
C SER A 82 14.30 19.43 -4.47
N LEU A 83 14.62 19.70 -3.19
CA LEU A 83 13.61 19.90 -2.15
C LEU A 83 12.71 21.09 -2.48
N GLY A 84 13.25 22.16 -3.07
CA GLY A 84 12.46 23.33 -3.48
C GLY A 84 11.43 23.01 -4.57
N VAL A 85 11.79 22.16 -5.54
CA VAL A 85 10.86 21.66 -6.57
C VAL A 85 9.76 20.82 -5.93
N ALA A 86 10.13 19.92 -5.01
CA ALA A 86 9.17 19.09 -4.29
C ALA A 86 8.16 19.95 -3.49
N LEU A 87 8.65 20.94 -2.73
CA LEU A 87 7.81 21.85 -1.95
C LEU A 87 6.83 22.62 -2.86
N THR A 88 7.33 23.19 -3.96
CA THR A 88 6.50 23.94 -4.91
C THR A 88 5.39 23.06 -5.51
N ALA A 89 5.70 21.82 -5.88
CA ALA A 89 4.72 20.89 -6.41
C ALA A 89 3.66 20.50 -5.36
N VAL A 90 4.07 20.27 -4.12
CA VAL A 90 3.17 19.98 -2.99
C VAL A 90 2.23 21.15 -2.73
N GLU A 91 2.73 22.38 -2.70
CA GLU A 91 1.90 23.58 -2.51
C GLU A 91 0.85 23.73 -3.63
N ARG A 92 1.26 23.51 -4.89
CA ARG A 92 0.34 23.51 -6.04
C ARG A 92 -0.72 22.42 -5.92
N ALA A 93 -0.32 21.21 -5.53
CA ALA A 93 -1.26 20.11 -5.30
C ALA A 93 -2.24 20.45 -4.18
N LYS A 94 -1.74 21.03 -3.08
CA LYS A 94 -2.56 21.42 -1.94
C LYS A 94 -3.59 22.50 -2.31
N ALA A 95 -3.20 23.47 -3.14
CA ALA A 95 -4.09 24.53 -3.62
C ALA A 95 -5.30 23.98 -4.41
N VAL A 96 -5.13 22.86 -5.12
CA VAL A 96 -6.21 22.22 -5.89
C VAL A 96 -6.83 21.02 -5.17
N ALA A 97 -6.32 20.63 -4.01
CA ALA A 97 -6.71 19.41 -3.29
C ALA A 97 -8.15 19.44 -2.76
N GLY A 98 -8.74 20.60 -2.47
CA GLY A 98 -10.13 20.67 -2.00
C GLY A 98 -10.44 19.73 -0.81
N GLY A 99 -9.50 19.58 0.12
CA GLY A 99 -9.62 18.70 1.31
C GLY A 99 -9.15 17.25 1.11
N ARG A 100 -8.91 16.82 -0.13
CA ARG A 100 -8.32 15.50 -0.45
C ARG A 100 -6.88 15.41 0.04
N VAL A 101 -6.43 14.18 0.30
CA VAL A 101 -5.04 13.91 0.70
C VAL A 101 -4.11 14.24 -0.47
N VAL A 102 -3.00 14.90 -0.17
CA VAL A 102 -1.85 15.03 -1.07
C VAL A 102 -0.77 14.07 -0.58
N SER A 103 -0.41 13.11 -1.43
CA SER A 103 0.66 12.14 -1.18
C SER A 103 1.72 12.20 -2.28
N GLY A 104 2.86 11.57 -2.05
CA GLY A 104 3.96 11.53 -3.01
C GLY A 104 5.27 11.20 -2.33
N LEU A 105 6.34 11.08 -3.10
CA LEU A 105 7.69 10.73 -2.64
C LEU A 105 7.79 9.35 -2.00
N SER A 106 8.96 8.73 -2.14
CA SER A 106 9.41 7.65 -1.28
C SER A 106 10.21 8.18 -0.10
N TRP A 107 10.43 7.35 0.93
CA TRP A 107 11.43 7.67 1.96
C TRP A 107 12.82 7.92 1.35
N ALA A 108 13.20 7.17 0.31
CA ALA A 108 14.48 7.34 -0.38
C ALA A 108 14.59 8.73 -1.03
N ASP A 109 13.50 9.24 -1.62
CA ASP A 109 13.46 10.60 -2.13
C ASP A 109 13.65 11.63 -1.02
N VAL A 110 12.94 11.49 0.10
CA VAL A 110 13.08 12.41 1.25
C VAL A 110 14.52 12.42 1.77
N ALA A 111 15.13 11.25 1.95
CA ALA A 111 16.50 11.13 2.44
C ALA A 111 17.50 11.79 1.48
N ARG A 112 17.36 11.54 0.18
CA ARG A 112 18.20 12.15 -0.87
C ARG A 112 18.04 13.67 -0.90
N LEU A 113 16.80 14.16 -0.98
CA LEU A 113 16.48 15.59 -1.04
C LEU A 113 16.99 16.35 0.19
N ALA A 114 16.89 15.74 1.38
CA ALA A 114 17.40 16.31 2.62
C ALA A 114 18.93 16.40 2.59
N ALA A 115 19.61 15.33 2.16
CA ALA A 115 21.06 15.30 2.02
C ALA A 115 21.56 16.35 1.01
N ASP A 116 20.95 16.43 -0.17
CA ASP A 116 21.29 17.40 -1.22
C ASP A 116 21.10 18.86 -0.74
N ALA A 117 20.10 19.09 0.12
CA ALA A 117 19.84 20.40 0.73
C ALA A 117 20.68 20.67 2.00
N GLY A 118 21.49 19.72 2.47
CA GLY A 118 22.30 19.87 3.68
C GLY A 118 21.49 19.95 4.98
N VAL A 119 20.29 19.35 5.03
CA VAL A 119 19.40 19.34 6.20
C VAL A 119 19.09 17.90 6.65
N PRO A 120 18.74 17.66 7.92
CA PRO A 120 18.29 16.34 8.35
C PRO A 120 16.92 15.99 7.72
N PRO A 121 16.63 14.69 7.48
CA PRO A 121 15.33 14.25 6.94
C PRO A 121 14.11 14.76 7.73
N ALA A 122 14.23 14.87 9.05
CA ALA A 122 13.18 15.42 9.91
C ALA A 122 12.82 16.88 9.54
N ARG A 123 13.81 17.69 9.13
CA ARG A 123 13.57 19.06 8.70
C ARG A 123 12.87 19.09 7.34
N ALA A 124 13.35 18.31 6.38
CA ALA A 124 12.72 18.21 5.06
C ALA A 124 11.26 17.73 5.15
N LEU A 125 10.98 16.74 6.00
CA LEU A 125 9.61 16.28 6.28
C LEU A 125 8.74 17.37 6.91
N ALA A 126 9.27 18.15 7.86
CA ALA A 126 8.53 19.25 8.46
C ALA A 126 8.17 20.33 7.42
N ASP A 127 9.11 20.66 6.52
CA ASP A 127 8.88 21.61 5.43
C ASP A 127 7.85 21.07 4.43
N LEU A 128 7.93 19.78 4.04
CA LEU A 128 6.95 19.12 3.17
C LEU A 128 5.55 19.06 3.81
N ARG A 129 5.48 18.77 5.12
CA ARG A 129 4.22 18.75 5.89
C ARG A 129 3.58 20.15 5.91
N ALA A 130 4.38 21.18 6.11
CA ALA A 130 3.95 22.58 6.09
C ALA A 130 3.46 23.02 4.70
N ALA A 131 4.12 22.57 3.63
CA ALA A 131 3.68 22.77 2.25
C ALA A 131 2.35 22.07 1.92
N GLY A 132 1.99 21.03 2.69
CA GLY A 132 0.68 20.36 2.59
C GLY A 132 0.74 18.88 2.20
N LEU A 133 1.92 18.25 2.16
CA LEU A 133 2.06 16.81 1.99
C LEU A 133 1.50 16.12 3.25
N GLU A 134 0.59 15.17 3.08
CA GLU A 134 -0.06 14.48 4.20
C GLU A 134 0.42 13.04 4.38
N ALA A 135 0.90 12.40 3.29
CA ALA A 135 1.39 11.03 3.31
C ALA A 135 2.57 10.85 2.34
N LEU A 136 3.51 9.97 2.69
CA LEU A 136 4.45 9.46 1.70
C LEU A 136 3.76 8.42 0.83
N ALA A 137 4.09 8.39 -0.46
CA ALA A 137 3.61 7.32 -1.32
C ALA A 137 4.32 6.01 -0.95
N GLU A 138 5.63 5.99 -0.77
CA GLU A 138 6.35 4.72 -0.60
C GLU A 138 7.28 4.73 0.62
N ILE A 139 7.19 3.69 1.44
CA ILE A 139 8.10 3.44 2.56
C ILE A 139 8.60 1.99 2.39
N PRO A 140 9.64 1.77 1.57
CA PRO A 140 10.09 0.43 1.21
C PRO A 140 10.81 -0.26 2.38
N ILE A 141 10.21 -1.31 2.93
CA ILE A 141 10.73 -2.02 4.12
C ILE A 141 12.06 -2.73 3.88
N ASP A 142 12.37 -3.00 2.61
CA ASP A 142 13.57 -3.68 2.12
C ASP A 142 14.68 -2.71 1.67
N ALA A 143 14.40 -1.41 1.59
CA ALA A 143 15.37 -0.39 1.23
C ALA A 143 15.62 0.63 2.37
N VAL A 144 15.22 0.27 3.59
CA VAL A 144 15.41 1.06 4.80
C VAL A 144 16.24 0.27 5.80
N ALA A 145 17.42 0.78 6.15
CA ALA A 145 18.33 0.10 7.08
C ALA A 145 17.79 0.05 8.52
N ASP A 146 17.21 1.14 9.00
CA ASP A 146 16.59 1.23 10.33
C ASP A 146 15.14 1.70 10.19
N LEU A 147 14.24 0.73 9.98
CA LEU A 147 12.83 1.02 9.80
C LEU A 147 12.20 1.65 11.04
N ALA A 148 12.64 1.26 12.24
CA ALA A 148 12.12 1.83 13.49
C ALA A 148 12.39 3.33 13.59
N ALA A 149 13.64 3.75 13.30
CA ALA A 149 14.02 5.15 13.28
C ALA A 149 13.25 5.96 12.22
N VAL A 150 13.02 5.38 11.04
CA VAL A 150 12.23 6.02 9.98
C VAL A 150 10.78 6.22 10.40
N LEU A 151 10.12 5.19 10.96
CA LEU A 151 8.75 5.31 11.48
C LEU A 151 8.65 6.38 12.57
N GLY A 152 9.62 6.41 13.50
CA GLY A 152 9.70 7.44 14.54
C GLY A 152 9.84 8.85 13.96
N THR A 153 10.69 9.01 12.95
CA THR A 153 10.89 10.30 12.28
C THR A 153 9.62 10.78 11.56
N LEU A 154 8.95 9.88 10.84
CA LEU A 154 7.70 10.20 10.12
C LEU A 154 6.57 10.60 11.06
N THR A 155 6.35 9.80 12.11
CA THR A 155 5.31 10.07 13.12
C THR A 155 5.57 11.37 13.88
N ALA A 156 6.82 11.64 14.26
CA ALA A 156 7.20 12.91 14.89
C ALA A 156 6.98 14.12 13.97
N ALA A 157 7.14 13.94 12.65
CA ALA A 157 6.83 14.96 11.65
C ALA A 157 5.32 15.06 11.30
N GLY A 158 4.46 14.27 11.95
CA GLY A 158 3.01 14.31 11.75
C GLY A 158 2.51 13.58 10.50
N PHE A 159 3.28 12.61 10.00
CA PHE A 159 2.84 11.68 8.95
C PHE A 159 2.20 10.45 9.60
N GLY A 160 0.98 10.12 9.16
CA GLY A 160 0.22 8.98 9.67
C GLY A 160 -1.26 9.10 9.28
N PRO A 161 -1.96 7.99 8.98
CA PRO A 161 -1.51 6.59 8.99
C PRO A 161 -0.41 6.26 7.95
N LEU A 162 0.55 5.40 8.31
CA LEU A 162 1.67 5.05 7.42
C LEU A 162 1.36 3.84 6.53
N ARG A 163 1.82 3.92 5.27
CA ARG A 163 1.77 2.85 4.28
C ARG A 163 3.17 2.33 4.01
N LEU A 164 3.39 1.04 4.25
CA LEU A 164 4.64 0.37 3.93
C LEU A 164 4.56 -0.33 2.58
N THR A 165 5.68 -0.39 1.86
CA THR A 165 5.79 -1.04 0.55
C THR A 165 7.01 -1.97 0.51
N VAL A 166 7.13 -2.75 -0.55
CA VAL A 166 8.37 -3.47 -0.89
C VAL A 166 8.92 -2.85 -2.18
N ALA A 167 10.18 -2.44 -2.21
CA ALA A 167 10.80 -1.91 -3.41
C ALA A 167 11.07 -3.02 -4.43
N ALA A 168 11.95 -3.96 -4.11
CA ALA A 168 12.44 -4.95 -5.07
C ALA A 168 12.83 -6.31 -4.45
N ALA A 169 12.72 -6.47 -3.12
CA ALA A 169 13.12 -7.71 -2.46
C ALA A 169 12.46 -8.93 -3.11
N PRO A 170 13.20 -10.02 -3.37
CA PRO A 170 12.63 -11.26 -3.83
C PRO A 170 11.71 -11.86 -2.75
N LEU A 171 10.87 -12.83 -3.11
CA LEU A 171 9.86 -13.38 -2.19
C LEU A 171 10.46 -13.93 -0.88
N ALA A 172 11.56 -14.69 -0.95
CA ALA A 172 12.14 -15.39 0.19
C ALA A 172 12.47 -14.48 1.40
N PRO A 173 13.20 -13.35 1.26
CA PRO A 173 13.46 -12.45 2.39
C PRO A 173 12.24 -11.66 2.88
N ARG A 174 11.15 -11.55 2.10
CA ARG A 174 9.97 -10.74 2.49
C ARG A 174 9.33 -11.22 3.78
N THR A 175 9.27 -12.54 4.02
CA THR A 175 8.64 -13.08 5.24
C THR A 175 9.28 -12.51 6.51
N ALA A 176 10.61 -12.43 6.57
CA ALA A 176 11.32 -11.87 7.72
C ALA A 176 11.03 -10.37 7.91
N LEU A 177 11.01 -9.61 6.82
CA LEU A 177 10.65 -8.19 6.85
C LEU A 177 9.21 -7.97 7.33
N LEU A 178 8.27 -8.81 6.90
CA LEU A 178 6.87 -8.74 7.32
C LEU A 178 6.69 -9.08 8.81
N LEU A 179 7.43 -10.07 9.33
CA LEU A 179 7.45 -10.37 10.76
C LEU A 179 8.01 -9.19 11.58
N GLN A 180 9.05 -8.51 11.07
CA GLN A 180 9.58 -7.29 11.68
C GLN A 180 8.55 -6.16 11.67
N VAL A 181 7.79 -5.99 10.57
CA VAL A 181 6.68 -5.02 10.48
C VAL A 181 5.63 -5.30 11.57
N ALA A 182 5.30 -6.57 11.83
CA ALA A 182 4.35 -6.93 12.89
C ALA A 182 4.83 -6.49 14.29
N GLU A 183 6.13 -6.63 14.57
CA GLU A 183 6.73 -6.16 15.82
C GLU A 183 6.73 -4.63 15.91
N LEU A 184 7.15 -3.93 14.87
CA LEU A 184 7.12 -2.47 14.82
C LEU A 184 5.70 -1.91 14.95
N GLN A 185 4.71 -2.61 14.42
CA GLN A 185 3.31 -2.23 14.58
C GLN A 185 2.81 -2.39 16.01
N ARG A 186 3.28 -3.42 16.76
CA ARG A 186 2.97 -3.54 18.21
C ARG A 186 3.55 -2.38 19.01
N GLN A 187 4.73 -1.91 18.63
CA GLN A 187 5.44 -0.86 19.35
C GLN A 187 4.92 0.55 19.03
N SER A 188 4.65 0.83 17.75
CA SER A 188 4.33 2.18 17.27
C SER A 188 2.83 2.43 17.05
N GLY A 189 2.07 1.41 16.66
CA GLY A 189 0.68 1.54 16.21
C GLY A 189 0.49 2.41 14.95
N ALA A 190 1.57 2.84 14.30
CA ALA A 190 1.54 3.85 13.24
C ALA A 190 1.29 3.27 11.84
N ILE A 191 1.49 1.96 11.66
CA ILE A 191 1.40 1.28 10.37
C ILE A 191 -0.07 0.93 10.12
N ARG A 192 -0.63 1.51 9.08
CA ARG A 192 -2.02 1.26 8.68
C ARG A 192 -2.12 0.16 7.63
N ALA A 193 -1.19 0.19 6.69
CA ALA A 193 -1.28 -0.66 5.52
C ALA A 193 0.10 -1.13 5.06
N ILE A 194 0.11 -2.29 4.41
CA ILE A 194 1.27 -2.81 3.69
C ILE A 194 0.88 -3.27 2.30
N ASP A 195 1.64 -2.84 1.29
CA ASP A 195 1.65 -3.46 -0.04
C ASP A 195 2.85 -4.41 -0.11
N PRO A 196 2.64 -5.74 -0.11
CA PRO A 196 3.71 -6.72 -0.09
C PRO A 196 4.26 -7.04 -1.49
N LEU A 197 3.69 -6.45 -2.54
CA LEU A 197 4.14 -6.61 -3.91
C LEU A 197 5.22 -5.58 -4.24
N PRO A 198 6.18 -5.93 -5.11
CA PRO A 198 7.31 -5.05 -5.38
C PRO A 198 6.86 -3.84 -6.21
N THR A 199 7.26 -2.65 -5.78
CA THR A 199 6.99 -1.41 -6.51
C THR A 199 7.89 -1.33 -7.75
N SER A 200 9.10 -1.89 -7.73
CA SER A 200 9.99 -1.98 -8.88
C SER A 200 9.94 -3.38 -9.50
N LEU A 201 9.51 -3.46 -10.77
CA LEU A 201 9.47 -4.69 -11.54
C LEU A 201 10.66 -4.75 -12.49
N ASP A 202 11.56 -5.73 -12.29
CA ASP A 202 12.65 -6.02 -13.23
C ASP A 202 12.08 -6.78 -14.43
N ALA A 203 12.10 -6.15 -15.61
CA ALA A 203 11.59 -6.75 -16.84
C ALA A 203 12.33 -8.03 -17.26
N PHE A 204 13.59 -8.19 -16.84
CA PHE A 204 14.39 -9.39 -17.14
C PHE A 204 14.22 -10.49 -16.08
N ARG A 205 13.64 -10.15 -14.93
CA ARG A 205 13.36 -11.07 -13.81
C ARG A 205 12.01 -10.74 -13.19
N PRO A 206 10.91 -10.88 -13.93
CA PRO A 206 9.58 -10.56 -13.42
C PRO A 206 9.22 -11.50 -12.27
N THR A 207 8.37 -11.03 -11.36
CA THR A 207 7.67 -11.93 -10.43
C THR A 207 6.72 -12.83 -11.19
N THR A 208 6.38 -13.98 -10.59
CA THR A 208 5.29 -14.81 -11.09
C THR A 208 4.01 -14.49 -10.33
N GLY A 209 2.85 -14.71 -10.96
CA GLY A 209 1.57 -14.58 -10.26
C GLY A 209 1.49 -15.47 -9.02
N TYR A 210 2.16 -16.62 -9.02
CA TYR A 210 2.32 -17.50 -7.86
C TYR A 210 3.04 -16.81 -6.71
N ASP A 211 4.18 -16.16 -6.99
CA ASP A 211 4.96 -15.45 -5.99
C ASP A 211 4.19 -14.25 -5.41
N ASP A 212 3.45 -13.54 -6.27
CA ASP A 212 2.71 -12.35 -5.86
C ASP A 212 1.55 -12.71 -4.92
N VAL A 213 0.71 -13.69 -5.28
CA VAL A 213 -0.40 -14.09 -4.39
C VAL A 213 0.11 -14.74 -3.11
N LYS A 214 1.26 -15.43 -3.17
CA LYS A 214 1.94 -15.96 -1.99
C LYS A 214 2.44 -14.84 -1.09
N ALA A 215 3.02 -13.77 -1.64
CA ALA A 215 3.45 -12.60 -0.88
C ALA A 215 2.28 -11.92 -0.13
N VAL A 216 1.13 -11.78 -0.80
CA VAL A 216 -0.10 -11.23 -0.19
C VAL A 216 -0.57 -12.08 0.98
N ALA A 217 -0.64 -13.40 0.79
CA ALA A 217 -1.09 -14.31 1.84
C ALA A 217 -0.13 -14.34 3.02
N VAL A 218 1.18 -14.39 2.77
CA VAL A 218 2.20 -14.29 3.82
C VAL A 218 2.10 -12.97 4.55
N ALA A 219 1.88 -11.83 3.87
CA ALA A 219 1.74 -10.54 4.55
C ALA A 219 0.58 -10.50 5.55
N ARG A 220 -0.58 -11.06 5.17
CA ARG A 220 -1.74 -11.16 6.06
C ARG A 220 -1.45 -12.02 7.31
N LEU A 221 -0.72 -13.12 7.15
CA LEU A 221 -0.43 -14.05 8.23
C LEU A 221 0.76 -13.62 9.10
N ALA A 222 1.78 -13.00 8.49
CA ALA A 222 2.99 -12.54 9.16
C ALA A 222 2.76 -11.26 9.98
N ALA A 223 1.90 -10.37 9.49
CA ALA A 223 1.57 -9.09 10.12
C ALA A 223 0.07 -8.94 10.40
N PRO A 224 -0.53 -9.83 11.22
CA PRO A 224 -1.98 -9.88 11.45
C PRO A 224 -2.53 -8.65 12.21
N ASN A 225 -1.65 -7.84 12.79
CA ASN A 225 -1.94 -6.59 13.49
C ASN A 225 -1.82 -5.34 12.61
N VAL A 226 -1.41 -5.47 11.35
CA VAL A 226 -1.53 -4.40 10.35
C VAL A 226 -2.95 -4.42 9.80
N ALA A 227 -3.62 -3.27 9.85
CA ALA A 227 -5.05 -3.21 9.57
C ALA A 227 -5.39 -3.57 8.13
N SER A 228 -4.54 -3.23 7.16
CA SER A 228 -4.82 -3.45 5.75
C SER A 228 -3.63 -4.06 4.99
N VAL A 229 -3.92 -5.01 4.12
CA VAL A 229 -2.99 -5.56 3.12
C VAL A 229 -3.51 -5.12 1.75
N GLN A 230 -2.68 -4.37 1.05
CA GLN A 230 -3.04 -3.69 -0.18
C GLN A 230 -2.57 -4.46 -1.42
N VAL A 231 -3.17 -4.13 -2.55
CA VAL A 231 -2.64 -4.40 -3.89
C VAL A 231 -2.76 -3.13 -4.73
N ASP A 232 -1.65 -2.65 -5.29
CA ASP A 232 -1.64 -1.49 -6.20
C ASP A 232 -2.22 -1.87 -7.58
N TRP A 233 -3.37 -1.28 -7.91
CA TRP A 233 -4.09 -1.52 -9.15
C TRP A 233 -3.30 -1.09 -10.38
N LEU A 234 -2.60 0.05 -10.31
CA LEU A 234 -1.90 0.64 -11.45
C LEU A 234 -0.68 -0.19 -11.83
N ARG A 235 0.01 -0.79 -10.85
CA ARG A 235 1.18 -1.65 -11.08
C ARG A 235 0.82 -3.08 -11.45
N HIS A 236 -0.13 -3.68 -10.73
CA HIS A 236 -0.39 -5.12 -10.84
C HIS A 236 -1.61 -5.46 -11.71
N GLY A 237 -2.44 -4.47 -12.01
CA GLY A 237 -3.58 -4.59 -12.89
C GLY A 237 -4.77 -5.36 -12.30
N PRO A 238 -5.91 -5.35 -13.00
CA PRO A 238 -7.19 -5.87 -12.48
C PRO A 238 -7.17 -7.37 -12.15
N LYS A 239 -6.43 -8.17 -12.93
CA LYS A 239 -6.44 -9.63 -12.79
C LYS A 239 -5.68 -10.11 -11.57
N LEU A 240 -4.48 -9.60 -11.35
CA LEU A 240 -3.73 -9.93 -10.14
C LEU A 240 -4.43 -9.35 -8.91
N ALA A 241 -4.95 -8.12 -8.99
CA ALA A 241 -5.74 -7.52 -7.90
C ALA A 241 -6.93 -8.40 -7.50
N GLN A 242 -7.73 -8.88 -8.46
CA GLN A 242 -8.86 -9.77 -8.19
C GLN A 242 -8.45 -11.03 -7.42
N VAL A 243 -7.37 -11.69 -7.85
CA VAL A 243 -6.90 -12.91 -7.19
C VAL A 243 -6.30 -12.59 -5.81
N ALA A 244 -5.55 -11.50 -5.67
CA ALA A 244 -4.98 -11.09 -4.38
C ALA A 244 -6.05 -10.92 -3.28
N LEU A 245 -7.27 -10.49 -3.64
CA LEU A 245 -8.38 -10.33 -2.69
C LEU A 245 -8.82 -11.63 -2.01
N ILE A 246 -8.76 -12.76 -2.73
CA ILE A 246 -9.06 -14.09 -2.18
C ILE A 246 -7.84 -14.75 -1.51
N PHE A 247 -6.68 -14.07 -1.53
CA PHE A 247 -5.44 -14.48 -0.88
C PHE A 247 -5.08 -13.58 0.32
N GLY A 248 -6.01 -12.75 0.80
CA GLY A 248 -5.86 -11.99 2.05
C GLY A 248 -5.71 -10.48 1.91
N ALA A 249 -5.67 -9.94 0.69
CA ALA A 249 -5.79 -8.49 0.47
C ALA A 249 -7.22 -8.02 0.80
N ASP A 250 -7.33 -6.85 1.43
CA ASP A 250 -8.60 -6.21 1.76
C ASP A 250 -8.76 -4.84 1.10
N ASP A 251 -7.72 -4.34 0.42
CA ASP A 251 -7.69 -2.99 -0.11
C ASP A 251 -7.02 -2.89 -1.48
N VAL A 252 -7.68 -2.22 -2.41
CA VAL A 252 -7.18 -1.95 -3.76
C VAL A 252 -6.77 -0.49 -3.87
N ASP A 253 -5.47 -0.23 -3.91
CA ASP A 253 -4.93 1.13 -3.97
C ASP A 253 -4.69 1.58 -5.41
N GLY A 254 -4.60 2.90 -5.64
CA GLY A 254 -4.13 3.43 -6.92
C GLY A 254 -5.09 3.25 -8.09
N VAL A 255 -6.39 3.05 -7.87
CA VAL A 255 -7.38 2.97 -8.96
C VAL A 255 -7.44 4.35 -9.64
N PRO A 256 -7.27 4.46 -10.97
CA PRO A 256 -7.33 5.75 -11.63
C PRO A 256 -8.66 6.47 -11.38
N ALA A 257 -8.59 7.76 -11.07
CA ALA A 257 -9.78 8.57 -10.83
C ALA A 257 -10.53 8.99 -12.10
N ALA A 258 -10.11 8.55 -13.29
CA ALA A 258 -10.84 8.80 -14.54
C ALA A 258 -12.18 8.04 -14.55
N ASP A 259 -13.27 8.72 -14.88
CA ASP A 259 -14.61 8.13 -15.01
C ASP A 259 -14.92 7.64 -16.44
N GLU A 260 -14.01 7.89 -17.39
CA GLU A 260 -14.17 7.53 -18.80
C GLU A 260 -13.03 6.62 -19.26
N ALA A 261 -13.36 5.71 -20.17
CA ALA A 261 -12.41 4.90 -20.91
C ALA A 261 -12.79 4.96 -22.41
N PRO A 262 -11.81 5.07 -23.33
CA PRO A 262 -12.07 5.04 -24.77
C PRO A 262 -12.91 3.84 -25.23
N GLU A 263 -12.76 2.71 -24.54
CA GLU A 263 -13.45 1.45 -24.79
C GLU A 263 -14.86 1.38 -24.17
N GLY A 264 -15.35 2.50 -23.64
CA GLY A 264 -16.70 2.68 -23.09
C GLY A 264 -16.80 2.51 -21.58
N ARG A 265 -17.93 2.94 -21.00
CA ARG A 265 -18.16 3.00 -19.54
C ARG A 265 -17.85 1.71 -18.79
N ARG A 266 -18.12 0.54 -19.38
CA ARG A 266 -17.79 -0.76 -18.75
C ARG A 266 -16.30 -1.01 -18.61
N ARG A 267 -15.44 -0.22 -19.24
CA ARG A 267 -13.97 -0.30 -19.13
C ARG A 267 -13.42 0.86 -18.31
N ALA A 268 -14.30 1.71 -17.76
CA ALA A 268 -13.89 2.74 -16.83
C ALA A 268 -13.34 2.11 -15.54
N PRO A 269 -12.26 2.66 -14.96
CA PRO A 269 -11.59 2.14 -13.77
C PRO A 269 -12.54 1.83 -12.60
N LEU A 270 -13.52 2.70 -12.32
CA LEU A 270 -14.48 2.51 -11.23
C LEU A 270 -15.36 1.26 -11.43
N GLU A 271 -15.92 1.08 -12.62
CA GLU A 271 -16.77 -0.07 -12.94
C GLU A 271 -15.93 -1.35 -13.02
N GLU A 272 -14.65 -1.26 -13.40
CA GLU A 272 -13.76 -2.39 -13.43
C GLU A 272 -13.34 -2.85 -12.03
N VAL A 273 -12.93 -1.94 -11.13
CA VAL A 273 -12.56 -2.34 -9.76
C VAL A 273 -13.75 -2.95 -9.02
N ARG A 274 -14.95 -2.36 -9.13
CA ARG A 274 -16.17 -2.90 -8.50
C ARG A 274 -16.48 -4.31 -8.99
N ARG A 275 -16.45 -4.54 -10.31
CA ARG A 275 -16.71 -5.88 -10.86
C ARG A 275 -15.65 -6.90 -10.48
N ASN A 276 -14.38 -6.53 -10.39
CA ASN A 276 -13.33 -7.47 -9.97
C ASN A 276 -13.52 -7.86 -8.50
N ILE A 277 -13.87 -6.90 -7.63
CA ILE A 277 -14.20 -7.16 -6.22
C ILE A 277 -15.46 -8.04 -6.11
N ASP A 278 -16.54 -7.70 -6.82
CA ASP A 278 -17.80 -8.45 -6.78
C ASP A 278 -17.61 -9.88 -7.30
N ALA A 279 -16.84 -10.06 -8.37
CA ALA A 279 -16.52 -11.37 -8.93
C ALA A 279 -15.60 -12.21 -8.03
N ALA A 280 -14.90 -11.59 -7.07
CA ALA A 280 -14.21 -12.29 -5.99
C ALA A 280 -15.15 -12.66 -4.82
N GLY A 281 -16.46 -12.37 -4.93
CA GLY A 281 -17.46 -12.65 -3.89
C GLY A 281 -17.40 -11.68 -2.71
N LEU A 282 -16.94 -10.45 -2.96
CA LEU A 282 -16.67 -9.44 -1.94
C LEU A 282 -17.49 -8.17 -2.21
N THR A 283 -17.50 -7.24 -1.27
CA THR A 283 -18.29 -5.99 -1.33
C THR A 283 -17.37 -4.79 -1.48
N ALA A 284 -17.42 -4.11 -2.61
CA ALA A 284 -16.60 -2.94 -2.90
C ALA A 284 -17.06 -1.70 -2.12
N VAL A 285 -16.13 -1.04 -1.42
CA VAL A 285 -16.38 0.17 -0.65
C VAL A 285 -15.32 1.23 -0.96
N GLU A 286 -15.73 2.41 -1.39
CA GLU A 286 -14.77 3.49 -1.66
C GLU A 286 -14.20 4.05 -0.35
N ARG A 287 -12.91 4.34 -0.33
CA ARG A 287 -12.25 5.06 0.77
C ARG A 287 -11.49 6.28 0.28
N ASP A 288 -11.16 7.17 1.21
CA ASP A 288 -10.22 8.28 0.99
C ASP A 288 -8.77 7.91 1.34
N GLY A 289 -7.84 8.84 1.08
CA GLY A 289 -6.42 8.67 1.41
C GLY A 289 -6.12 8.63 2.92
N ARG A 290 -7.11 8.93 3.78
CA ARG A 290 -7.03 8.80 5.26
C ARG A 290 -7.63 7.48 5.74
N PHE A 291 -7.90 6.55 4.81
CA PHE A 291 -8.54 5.27 5.04
C PHE A 291 -9.93 5.34 5.66
N GLN A 292 -10.66 6.44 5.44
CA GLN A 292 -12.06 6.59 5.83
C GLN A 292 -12.96 6.16 4.67
N VAL A 293 -14.01 5.41 4.99
CA VAL A 293 -15.03 5.04 4.00
C VAL A 293 -15.78 6.29 3.56
N VAL A 294 -15.95 6.45 2.26
CA VAL A 294 -16.72 7.55 1.67
C VAL A 294 -18.15 7.07 1.45
N SER A 295 -19.11 7.80 2.03
CA SER A 295 -20.56 7.59 1.83
C SER A 295 -21.05 8.14 0.51
#